data_AF-A0A0W0FW86-F1
#
_entry.id   AF-A0A0W0FW86-F1
#
_cell.length_a   1.000
_cell.length_b   1.000
_cell.length_c   1.000
_cell.angle_alpha   90.00
_cell.angle_beta   90.00
_cell.angle_gamma   90.00
#
_symmetry.space_group_name_H-M   'P 1'
#
loop_
_entity.id
_entity.type
_entity.pdbx_description
1 polymer ?
#
loop_
_entity_poly.entity_id
_entity_poly.type
_entity_poly.pdbx_seq_one_letter_code
_entity_poly.pdbx_strand_id
1 'polypeptide(L)'
;MTTPSGSAAAASDVKPKVEHDDTDEQWAQTISMAVLQTIDDKKDEASKGLTPDPFLGKQSDTCRFLLNLKLYFAMNPVKANTNKKKKMLLLSLVKRNTTEWKQREMIKLFPEDDNPEEKKKAAEETWSSFKQRFRNEWQPINIVREAQTKIKQIKMMDRADEYVN
;
A
#
# COMPACT_ATOMS: atom_id res chain seq x y z
N MET A 1 -52.93 -28.57 33.29
CA MET A 1 -52.18 -27.43 32.71
C MET A 1 -50.69 -27.71 32.84
N THR A 2 -49.98 -27.60 31.72
CA THR A 2 -48.54 -27.26 31.51
C THR A 2 -47.42 -27.94 32.31
N THR A 3 -46.57 -28.66 31.57
CA THR A 3 -45.14 -28.93 31.81
C THR A 3 -44.31 -27.63 31.88
N PRO A 4 -43.01 -27.70 32.26
CA PRO A 4 -42.01 -27.68 31.19
C PRO A 4 -40.83 -28.64 31.38
N SER A 5 -40.34 -29.03 30.21
CA SER A 5 -39.19 -29.88 29.90
C SER A 5 -37.87 -29.15 30.15
N GLY A 6 -36.92 -29.81 30.80
CA GLY A 6 -35.52 -29.37 30.85
C GLY A 6 -34.87 -29.53 29.47
N SER A 7 -34.27 -28.47 28.95
CA SER A 7 -33.42 -28.51 27.77
C SER A 7 -32.06 -27.92 28.13
N ALA A 8 -31.04 -28.77 28.03
CA ALA A 8 -29.65 -28.41 28.24
C ALA A 8 -29.19 -27.45 27.14
N ALA A 9 -28.51 -26.38 27.56
CA ALA A 9 -27.83 -25.44 26.70
C ALA A 9 -26.51 -26.02 26.17
N ALA A 10 -26.06 -25.42 25.05
CA ALA A 10 -24.71 -25.35 24.50
C ALA A 10 -24.39 -26.29 23.31
N ALA A 11 -24.50 -25.73 22.11
CA ALA A 11 -23.38 -25.53 21.19
C ALA A 11 -23.87 -24.74 19.97
N SER A 12 -23.94 -23.41 20.09
CA SER A 12 -23.92 -22.56 18.89
C SER A 12 -22.51 -22.60 18.35
N ASP A 13 -22.34 -23.27 17.22
CA ASP A 13 -21.16 -23.23 16.37
C ASP A 13 -21.00 -21.80 15.84
N VAL A 14 -20.41 -20.92 16.66
CA VAL A 14 -20.04 -19.56 16.26
C VAL A 14 -18.76 -19.69 15.45
N LYS A 15 -18.95 -19.85 14.14
CA LYS A 15 -17.95 -19.53 13.12
C LYS A 15 -17.37 -18.15 13.46
N PRO A 16 -16.05 -17.99 13.68
CA PRO A 16 -15.50 -16.66 13.91
C PRO A 16 -15.67 -15.86 12.63
N LYS A 17 -16.62 -14.93 12.65
CA LYS A 17 -16.67 -13.83 11.72
C LYS A 17 -15.42 -13.03 12.02
N VAL A 18 -14.38 -13.20 11.19
CA VAL A 18 -13.24 -12.29 11.16
C VAL A 18 -13.84 -10.92 10.88
N GLU A 19 -14.04 -10.17 11.97
CA GLU A 19 -14.38 -8.77 11.93
C GLU A 19 -13.11 -8.08 11.44
N HIS A 20 -13.10 -7.72 10.16
CA HIS A 20 -12.04 -6.92 9.60
C HIS A 20 -12.14 -5.56 10.28
N ASP A 21 -11.20 -5.28 11.19
CA ASP A 21 -11.14 -4.03 11.93
C ASP A 21 -10.79 -2.89 10.95
N ASP A 22 -11.82 -2.26 10.40
CA ASP A 22 -11.69 -1.15 9.46
C ASP A 22 -11.15 0.13 10.13
N THR A 23 -10.89 0.10 11.44
CA THR A 23 -10.35 1.22 12.23
C THR A 23 -9.00 1.70 11.70
N ASP A 24 -8.09 0.78 11.37
CA ASP A 24 -6.77 1.13 10.83
C ASP A 24 -6.86 1.72 9.43
N GLU A 25 -7.85 1.30 8.64
CA GLU A 25 -8.09 1.85 7.31
C GLU A 25 -8.60 3.29 7.40
N GLN A 26 -9.58 3.53 8.28
CA GLN A 26 -10.14 4.86 8.53
C GLN A 26 -9.11 5.83 9.10
N TRP A 27 -8.26 5.36 10.01
CA TRP A 27 -7.15 6.13 10.56
C TRP A 27 -6.15 6.53 9.46
N ALA A 28 -5.73 5.57 8.61
CA ALA A 28 -4.82 5.83 7.50
C ALA A 28 -5.41 6.81 6.47
N GLN A 29 -6.73 6.75 6.22
CA GLN A 29 -7.43 7.70 5.35
C GLN A 29 -7.45 9.11 5.95
N THR A 30 -7.77 9.24 7.24
CA THR A 30 -7.81 10.52 7.95
C THR A 30 -6.46 11.23 7.92
N ILE A 31 -5.37 10.50 8.20
CA ILE A 31 -4.01 11.04 8.13
C ILE A 31 -3.64 11.40 6.69
N SER A 32 -4.00 10.57 5.71
CA SER A 32 -3.72 10.87 4.30
C SER A 32 -4.38 12.18 3.85
N MET A 33 -5.62 12.42 4.29
CA MET A 33 -6.37 13.63 3.97
C MET A 33 -5.79 14.86 4.68
N ALA A 34 -5.43 14.74 5.97
CA ALA A 34 -4.78 15.80 6.72
C ALA A 34 -3.41 16.20 6.13
N VAL A 35 -2.62 15.23 5.66
CA VAL A 35 -1.34 15.51 4.97
C VAL A 35 -1.56 16.27 3.66
N LEU A 36 -2.61 15.95 2.88
CA LEU A 36 -2.94 16.71 1.68
C LEU A 36 -3.39 18.14 2.01
N GLN A 37 -4.22 18.30 3.05
CA GLN A 37 -4.73 19.60 3.51
C GLN A 37 -3.60 20.53 3.96
N THR A 38 -2.72 20.04 4.84
CA THR A 38 -1.58 20.81 5.37
C THR A 38 -0.56 21.24 4.31
N ILE A 39 -0.53 20.59 3.14
CA ILE A 39 0.29 21.00 2.00
C ILE A 39 -0.41 22.10 1.17
N ASP A 40 -1.74 22.15 1.17
CA ASP A 40 -2.56 23.11 0.41
C ASP A 40 -2.87 24.39 1.20
N ASP A 41 -2.85 24.37 2.55
CA ASP A 41 -3.25 25.47 3.46
C ASP A 41 -2.39 26.76 3.42
N LYS A 42 -1.42 26.88 2.51
CA LYS A 42 -0.72 28.15 2.21
C LYS A 42 -0.83 28.48 0.73
N LYS A 43 -2.02 28.90 0.32
CA LYS A 43 -2.39 29.18 -1.07
C LYS A 43 -2.79 30.64 -1.22
N ASP A 44 -1.88 31.41 -1.79
CA ASP A 44 -2.26 32.44 -2.74
C ASP A 44 -3.10 31.76 -3.83
N GLU A 45 -4.27 32.31 -4.16
CA GLU A 45 -5.29 31.68 -5.02
C GLU A 45 -4.78 31.18 -6.39
N ALA A 46 -3.60 31.61 -6.83
CA ALA A 46 -2.98 31.19 -8.08
C ALA A 46 -2.37 29.76 -8.06
N SER A 47 -2.11 29.15 -6.90
CA SER A 47 -1.45 27.85 -6.81
C SER A 47 -2.42 26.68 -6.60
N LYS A 48 -3.45 26.54 -7.45
CA LYS A 48 -4.14 25.24 -7.61
C LYS A 48 -3.16 24.25 -8.22
N GLY A 49 -2.22 23.80 -7.38
CA GLY A 49 -1.15 22.90 -7.75
C GLY A 49 -1.73 21.58 -8.23
N LEU A 50 -1.04 20.98 -9.19
CA LEU A 50 -1.35 19.67 -9.75
C LEU A 50 -1.21 18.63 -8.62
N THR A 51 -2.29 18.34 -7.89
CA THR A 51 -2.30 17.25 -6.91
C THR A 51 -2.06 15.95 -7.67
N PRO A 52 -1.00 15.18 -7.36
CA PRO A 52 -0.72 13.97 -8.12
C PRO A 52 -1.86 12.96 -7.98
N ASP A 53 -2.15 12.23 -9.07
CA ASP A 53 -3.21 11.23 -9.05
C ASP A 53 -2.92 10.10 -8.05
N PRO A 54 -3.97 9.55 -7.40
CA PRO A 54 -3.81 8.39 -6.52
C PRO A 54 -3.25 7.16 -7.25
N PHE A 55 -2.40 6.40 -6.57
CA PHE A 55 -1.89 5.12 -7.05
C PHE A 55 -2.85 3.98 -6.68
N LEU A 56 -3.33 3.26 -7.70
CA LEU A 56 -4.31 2.19 -7.58
C LEU A 56 -3.67 0.79 -7.58
N GLY A 57 -2.42 0.62 -7.14
CA GLY A 57 -1.80 -0.70 -7.02
C GLY A 57 -1.52 -1.44 -8.34
N LYS A 58 -1.67 -0.79 -9.50
CA LYS A 58 -1.38 -1.42 -10.81
C LYS A 58 0.08 -1.27 -11.17
N GLN A 59 0.73 -2.39 -11.46
CA GLN A 59 2.14 -2.44 -11.90
C GLN A 59 2.41 -1.57 -13.14
N SER A 60 1.51 -1.55 -14.12
CA SER A 60 1.65 -0.72 -15.32
C SER A 60 1.66 0.77 -15.02
N ASP A 61 1.09 1.18 -13.88
CA ASP A 61 0.97 2.57 -13.47
C ASP A 61 2.16 3.04 -12.61
N THR A 62 2.99 2.13 -12.08
CA THR A 62 4.08 2.44 -11.15
C THR A 62 5.08 3.46 -11.74
N CYS A 63 5.48 3.27 -12.99
CA CYS A 63 6.41 4.19 -13.66
C CYS A 63 5.82 5.59 -13.83
N ARG A 64 4.58 5.67 -14.33
CA ARG A 64 3.86 6.94 -14.54
C ARG A 64 3.64 7.68 -13.23
N PHE A 65 3.22 6.97 -12.19
CA PHE A 65 3.02 7.52 -10.86
C PHE A 65 4.30 8.14 -10.26
N LEU A 66 5.44 7.44 -10.35
CA LEU A 66 6.72 7.96 -9.87
C LEU A 66 7.21 9.18 -10.67
N LEU A 67 6.91 9.25 -11.97
CA LEU A 67 7.21 10.43 -12.80
C LEU A 67 6.38 11.64 -12.38
N ASN A 68 5.08 11.46 -12.16
CA ASN A 68 4.18 12.53 -11.68
C ASN A 68 4.64 13.07 -10.31
N LEU A 69 5.05 12.20 -9.39
CA LEU A 69 5.63 12.61 -8.11
C LEU A 69 6.95 13.38 -8.28
N LYS A 70 7.84 12.92 -9.18
CA LYS A 70 9.09 13.65 -9.47
C LYS A 70 8.81 15.05 -10.00
N LEU A 71 7.85 15.18 -10.91
CA LEU A 71 7.41 16.46 -11.45
C LEU A 71 6.83 17.35 -10.36
N TYR A 72 5.95 16.81 -9.51
CA TYR A 72 5.37 17.53 -8.38
C TYR A 72 6.44 18.10 -7.44
N PHE A 73 7.45 17.31 -7.06
CA PHE A 73 8.53 17.78 -6.20
C PHE A 73 9.41 18.84 -6.86
N ALA A 74 9.62 18.75 -8.18
CA ALA A 74 10.36 19.76 -8.93
C ALA A 74 9.60 21.10 -8.99
N MET A 75 8.27 21.05 -9.10
CA MET A 75 7.40 22.24 -9.08
C MET A 75 7.18 22.81 -7.67
N ASN A 76 7.35 22.00 -6.62
CA ASN A 76 7.10 22.38 -5.22
C ASN A 76 8.35 22.20 -4.32
N PRO A 77 9.51 22.78 -4.67
CA PRO A 77 10.77 22.52 -3.98
C PRO A 77 10.78 23.01 -2.52
N VAL A 78 9.99 24.02 -2.18
CA VAL A 78 9.89 24.55 -0.81
C VAL A 78 8.95 23.70 0.06
N LYS A 79 7.85 23.17 -0.52
CA LYS A 79 6.76 22.54 0.24
C LYS A 79 7.05 21.07 0.60
N ALA A 80 7.72 20.31 -0.28
CA ALA A 80 7.77 18.84 -0.18
C ALA A 80 9.16 18.19 -0.40
N ASN A 81 10.27 18.93 -0.29
CA ASN A 81 11.57 18.40 -0.75
C ASN A 81 12.37 17.56 0.28
N THR A 82 11.93 17.44 1.54
CA THR A 82 12.61 16.55 2.50
C THR A 82 12.26 15.08 2.26
N ASN A 83 13.17 14.16 2.58
CA ASN A 83 12.91 12.72 2.43
C ASN A 83 11.61 12.30 3.14
N LYS A 84 11.40 12.76 4.37
CA LYS A 84 10.19 12.46 5.16
C LYS A 84 8.91 12.92 4.44
N LYS A 85 8.88 14.16 3.95
CA LYS A 85 7.70 14.71 3.23
C LYS A 85 7.43 13.99 1.92
N LYS A 86 8.47 13.62 1.16
CA LYS A 86 8.31 12.85 -0.08
C LYS A 86 7.69 11.47 0.18
N LYS A 87 8.15 10.77 1.22
CA LYS A 87 7.58 9.48 1.65
C LYS A 87 6.13 9.62 2.09
N MET A 88 5.83 10.61 2.93
CA MET A 88 4.46 10.91 3.39
C MET A 88 3.52 11.16 2.20
N LEU A 89 3.93 11.98 1.23
CA LEU A 89 3.10 12.27 0.06
C LEU A 89 2.86 11.03 -0.80
N LEU A 90 3.88 10.19 -1.02
CA LEU A 90 3.67 8.94 -1.74
C LEU A 90 2.66 8.06 -1.01
N LEU A 91 2.82 7.87 0.30
CA LEU A 91 1.92 7.03 1.11
C LEU A 91 0.49 7.57 1.14
N SER A 92 0.27 8.89 1.17
CA SER A 92 -1.08 9.46 1.15
C SER A 92 -1.81 9.20 -0.17
N LEU A 93 -1.07 9.11 -1.28
CA LEU A 93 -1.61 8.87 -2.63
C LEU A 93 -1.85 7.40 -2.96
N VAL A 94 -1.27 6.48 -2.20
CA VAL A 94 -1.47 5.04 -2.34
C VAL A 94 -2.84 4.65 -1.76
N LYS A 95 -3.73 4.04 -2.58
CA LYS A 95 -5.15 3.76 -2.27
C LYS A 95 -5.48 2.28 -2.04
N ARG A 96 -6.67 2.07 -1.43
CA ARG A 96 -7.35 0.87 -0.87
C ARG A 96 -6.92 -0.56 -1.24
N ASN A 97 -6.43 -0.84 -2.44
CA ASN A 97 -5.99 -2.20 -2.79
C ASN A 97 -4.56 -2.51 -2.33
N THR A 98 -3.92 -1.57 -1.65
CA THR A 98 -2.54 -1.67 -1.16
C THR A 98 -2.45 -1.40 0.35
N THR A 99 -3.56 -1.52 1.09
CA THR A 99 -3.70 -1.04 2.47
C THR A 99 -2.66 -1.65 3.40
N GLU A 100 -2.40 -2.96 3.30
CA GLU A 100 -1.40 -3.64 4.14
C GLU A 100 0.02 -3.08 3.92
N TRP A 101 0.44 -2.90 2.65
CA TRP A 101 1.76 -2.34 2.35
C TRP A 101 1.87 -0.90 2.88
N LYS A 102 0.83 -0.10 2.68
CA LYS A 102 0.78 1.28 3.16
C LYS A 102 0.88 1.35 4.68
N GLN A 103 0.15 0.51 5.41
CA GLN A 103 0.22 0.42 6.87
C GLN A 103 1.62 0.02 7.34
N ARG A 104 2.21 -1.03 6.76
CA ARG A 104 3.58 -1.47 7.08
C ARG A 104 4.60 -0.35 6.89
N GLU A 105 4.49 0.43 5.81
CA GLU A 105 5.40 1.54 5.57
C GLU A 105 5.10 2.77 6.44
N MET A 106 3.85 3.01 6.85
CA MET A 106 3.51 4.06 7.82
C MET A 106 4.10 3.75 9.20
N ILE A 107 3.98 2.51 9.69
CA ILE A 107 4.57 2.07 10.98
C ILE A 107 6.09 2.24 10.96
N LYS A 108 6.76 1.90 9.84
CA LYS A 108 8.21 2.13 9.68
C LYS A 108 8.58 3.62 9.64
N LEU A 109 7.70 4.46 9.09
CA LEU A 109 7.94 5.90 8.97
C LEU A 109 7.67 6.66 10.28
N PHE A 110 6.78 6.12 11.11
CA PHE A 110 6.38 6.63 12.41
C PHE A 110 6.32 5.48 13.43
N PRO A 111 7.47 5.00 13.92
CA PRO A 111 7.48 3.98 14.96
C PRO A 111 6.74 4.52 16.19
N GLU A 112 5.79 3.74 16.69
CA GLU A 112 5.00 4.04 17.90
C GLU A 112 5.91 4.10 19.14
N ASP A 113 6.91 3.22 19.18
CA ASP A 113 7.82 3.09 20.31
C ASP A 113 8.90 4.17 20.29
N ASP A 114 9.32 4.60 21.49
CA ASP A 114 10.39 5.56 21.69
C ASP A 114 11.79 4.94 21.45
N ASN A 115 11.85 3.73 20.89
CA ASN A 115 13.09 3.04 20.53
C ASN A 115 13.98 3.94 19.65
N PRO A 116 15.13 4.42 20.18
CA PRO A 116 15.99 5.35 19.46
C PRO A 116 16.62 4.72 18.22
N GLU A 117 16.78 3.40 18.19
CA GLU A 117 17.38 2.70 17.05
C GLU A 117 16.43 2.64 15.84
N GLU A 118 15.13 2.39 16.07
CA GLU A 118 14.11 2.39 15.02
C GLU A 118 13.86 3.79 14.48
N LYS A 119 13.79 4.78 15.37
CA LYS A 119 13.68 6.20 14.97
C LYS A 119 14.88 6.63 14.12
N LYS A 120 16.08 6.20 14.48
CA LYS A 120 17.30 6.46 13.72
C LYS A 120 17.23 5.82 12.32
N LYS A 121 16.88 4.53 12.23
CA LYS A 121 16.70 3.83 10.94
C LYS A 121 15.66 4.50 10.04
N ALA A 122 14.52 4.92 10.60
CA ALA A 122 13.46 5.62 9.87
C ALA A 122 13.92 6.99 9.35
N ALA A 123 14.70 7.73 10.15
CA ALA A 123 15.25 9.04 9.81
C ALA A 123 16.38 8.97 8.76
N GLU A 124 17.24 7.96 8.84
CA GLU A 124 18.38 7.75 7.93
C GLU A 124 17.95 7.30 6.54
N GLU A 125 16.80 6.66 6.43
CA GLU A 125 16.33 6.18 5.13
C GLU A 125 16.08 7.33 4.15
N THR A 126 16.73 7.24 3.00
CA THR A 126 16.62 8.24 1.92
C THR A 126 15.35 8.04 1.08
N TRP A 127 14.98 9.09 0.33
CA TRP A 127 13.95 8.97 -0.71
C TRP A 127 14.29 7.93 -1.79
N SER A 128 15.58 7.72 -2.07
CA SER A 128 16.01 6.77 -3.10
C SER A 128 15.75 5.32 -2.69
N SER A 129 16.14 4.95 -1.47
CA SER A 129 15.93 3.60 -0.93
C SER A 129 14.44 3.29 -0.77
N PHE A 130 13.64 4.26 -0.31
CA PHE A 130 12.18 4.11 -0.21
C PHE A 130 11.53 3.88 -1.59
N LYS A 131 11.88 4.69 -2.61
CA LYS A 131 11.40 4.47 -3.98
C LYS A 131 11.77 3.09 -4.52
N GLN A 132 12.96 2.59 -4.20
CA GLN A 132 13.38 1.27 -4.64
C GLN A 132 12.50 0.17 -4.05
N ARG A 133 12.15 0.25 -2.76
CA ARG A 133 11.19 -0.70 -2.16
C ARG A 133 9.80 -0.61 -2.77
N PHE A 134 9.30 0.61 -2.98
CA PHE A 134 8.01 0.81 -3.66
C PHE A 134 8.03 0.17 -5.06
N ARG A 135 9.13 0.32 -5.80
CA ARG A 135 9.31 -0.37 -7.08
C ARG A 135 9.33 -1.88 -6.90
N ASN A 136 10.06 -2.42 -5.93
CA ASN A 136 10.13 -3.87 -5.72
C ASN A 136 8.77 -4.51 -5.38
N GLU A 137 7.89 -3.77 -4.69
CA GLU A 137 6.53 -4.24 -4.37
C GLU A 137 5.63 -4.31 -5.62
N TRP A 138 5.73 -3.30 -6.50
CA TRP A 138 4.79 -3.13 -7.61
C TRP A 138 5.38 -3.41 -8.99
N GLN A 139 6.68 -3.67 -9.10
CA GLN A 139 7.31 -4.20 -10.30
C GLN A 139 7.16 -5.72 -10.30
N PRO A 140 7.05 -6.33 -11.48
CA PRO A 140 7.01 -7.79 -11.56
C PRO A 140 8.34 -8.32 -11.05
N ILE A 141 8.28 -9.24 -10.08
CA ILE A 141 9.45 -9.97 -9.61
C ILE A 141 9.94 -10.84 -10.77
N ASN A 142 10.84 -10.28 -11.56
CA ASN A 142 11.55 -10.94 -12.63
C ASN A 142 10.64 -11.66 -13.65
N ILE A 143 10.02 -10.87 -14.54
CA ILE A 143 9.20 -11.34 -15.69
C ILE A 143 9.89 -12.50 -16.43
N VAL A 144 11.22 -12.50 -16.51
CA VAL A 144 11.99 -13.56 -17.18
C VAL A 144 11.78 -14.91 -16.51
N ARG A 145 11.80 -14.98 -15.18
CA ARG A 145 11.64 -16.23 -14.43
C ARG A 145 10.19 -16.72 -14.49
N GLU A 146 9.24 -15.80 -14.39
CA GLU A 146 7.80 -16.11 -14.53
C GLU A 146 7.47 -16.57 -15.96
N ALA A 147 7.99 -15.88 -16.99
CA ALA A 147 7.83 -16.23 -18.40
C ALA A 147 8.51 -17.57 -18.71
N GLN A 148 9.70 -17.83 -18.19
CA GLN A 148 10.36 -19.14 -18.33
C GLN A 148 9.53 -20.27 -17.69
N THR A 149 8.92 -20.01 -16.53
CA THR A 149 8.04 -20.97 -15.86
C THR A 149 6.79 -21.25 -16.69
N LYS A 150 6.15 -20.20 -17.24
CA LYS A 150 4.99 -20.33 -18.13
C LYS A 150 5.33 -21.05 -19.44
N ILE A 151 6.47 -20.74 -20.07
CA ILE A 151 6.95 -21.45 -21.27
C ILE A 151 7.20 -22.93 -20.97
N LYS A 152 7.78 -23.26 -19.81
CA LYS A 152 8.02 -24.64 -19.40
C LYS A 152 6.70 -25.40 -19.15
N GLN A 153 5.71 -24.77 -18.53
CA GLN A 153 4.37 -25.34 -18.37
C GLN A 153 3.67 -25.60 -19.71
N ILE A 154 3.70 -24.64 -20.64
CA ILE A 154 3.13 -24.80 -21.98
C ILE A 154 3.76 -26.01 -22.68
N LYS A 155 5.10 -26.12 -22.67
CA LYS A 155 5.82 -27.27 -23.25
C LYS A 155 5.49 -28.62 -22.59
N MET A 156 5.09 -28.64 -21.33
CA MET A 156 4.71 -29.87 -20.62
C MET A 156 3.27 -30.28 -20.94
N MET A 157 2.36 -29.31 -21.08
CA MET A 157 0.97 -29.57 -21.46
C MET A 157 0.84 -30.01 -22.92
N ASP A 158 1.62 -29.40 -23.83
CA ASP A 158 1.62 -29.70 -25.27
C ASP A 158 2.06 -31.15 -25.58
N ARG A 159 2.74 -31.84 -24.65
CA ARG A 159 3.16 -33.23 -24.79
C ARG A 159 2.19 -34.26 -24.20
N ALA A 160 1.19 -33.83 -23.42
CA ALA A 160 0.25 -34.75 -22.77
C ALA A 160 -0.87 -35.21 -23.73
N ASP A 161 -1.17 -34.43 -24.76
CA ASP A 161 -2.27 -34.69 -25.69
C ASP A 161 -1.89 -35.57 -26.91
N GLU A 162 -0.63 -36.03 -27.01
CA GLU A 162 -0.16 -36.91 -28.11
C GLU A 162 -0.27 -38.43 -27.81
N TYR A 163 -0.87 -38.84 -26.68
CA TYR A 163 -1.05 -40.27 -26.35
C TYR A 163 -2.52 -40.64 -26.12
N VAL A 164 -3.34 -40.45 -27.15
CA VAL A 164 -4.56 -41.26 -27.35
C VAL A 164 -4.63 -41.65 -28.82
N ASN A 165 -3.97 -42.76 -29.17
CA ASN A 165 -4.38 -43.61 -30.29
C ASN A 165 -3.90 -45.04 -30.05
#